data_AF-A0A9P1PT37-F1
#
_entry.id   AF-A0A9P1PT37-F1
#
_cell.length_a   1.000
_cell.length_b   1.000
_cell.length_c   1.000
_cell.angle_alpha   90.00
_cell.angle_beta   90.00
_cell.angle_gamma   90.00
#
_symmetry.space_group_name_H-M   'P 1'
#
loop_
_entity.id
_entity.type
_entity.pdbx_description
1 polymer ?
#
loop_
_entity_poly.entity_id
_entity_poly.type
_entity_poly.pdbx_seq_one_letter_code
_entity_poly.pdbx_strand_id
1 'polypeptide(L)'
;MMPAKKSLMLEQQQIEWDIYDVLDRWGAWAAANNSGVDWQPIAAGFKGLLPYGKKCRPQCDDDEGIMIDGCVARLRKYKLEEYELIIAHFVIGVSLRTIAKKRKCSDGTIRKELQTAMGFIGGCLSMLDVKSEMNI
;
A
#
# COMPACT_ATOMS: atom_id res chain seq x y z
N MET A 1 38.89 11.54 -15.95
CA MET A 1 38.03 12.73 -15.74
C MET A 1 36.67 12.41 -16.36
N MET A 2 35.71 11.95 -15.56
CA MET A 2 34.38 11.58 -16.07
C MET A 2 33.52 12.84 -16.29
N PRO A 3 32.71 12.91 -17.36
CA PRO A 3 31.90 14.09 -17.66
C PRO A 3 30.78 14.28 -16.63
N ALA A 4 30.62 15.51 -16.14
CA ALA A 4 29.70 15.91 -15.06
C ALA A 4 28.22 15.49 -15.25
N LYS A 5 27.80 15.16 -16.47
CA LYS A 5 26.44 14.65 -16.74
C LYS A 5 26.17 13.25 -16.18
N LYS A 6 27.21 12.43 -15.97
CA LYS A 6 27.05 11.09 -15.39
C LYS A 6 26.82 11.15 -13.87
N SER A 7 27.27 12.23 -13.21
CA SER A 7 27.03 12.47 -11.78
C SER A 7 25.59 12.90 -11.50
N LEU A 8 25.03 13.76 -12.37
CA LEU A 8 23.61 14.19 -12.29
C LEU A 8 22.60 13.07 -12.57
N MET A 9 22.96 12.04 -13.35
CA MET A 9 22.09 10.87 -13.56
C MET A 9 22.08 9.91 -12.36
N LEU A 10 23.11 9.92 -11.52
CA LEU A 10 23.15 9.11 -10.29
C LEU A 10 22.42 9.81 -9.12
N GLU A 11 22.24 11.13 -9.20
CA GLU A 11 21.51 11.92 -8.19
C GLU A 11 20.03 12.12 -8.56
N GLN A 12 19.66 11.92 -9.83
CA GLN A 12 18.26 11.88 -10.28
C GLN A 12 17.60 10.49 -10.20
N GLN A 13 18.28 9.51 -9.62
CA GLN A 13 17.68 8.22 -9.27
C GLN A 13 17.12 8.23 -7.83
N GLN A 14 16.49 9.34 -7.43
CA GLN A 14 15.47 9.26 -6.39
C GLN A 14 14.25 8.67 -7.07
N ILE A 15 14.23 7.33 -7.08
CA ILE A 15 13.17 6.45 -7.54
C ILE A 15 11.83 7.14 -7.26
N GLU A 16 11.09 7.46 -8.32
CA GLU A 16 9.71 7.93 -8.19
C GLU A 16 9.01 6.93 -7.29
N TRP A 17 8.72 7.36 -6.06
CA TRP A 17 8.13 6.51 -5.03
C TRP A 17 6.70 6.23 -5.49
N ASP A 18 6.52 5.18 -6.30
CA ASP A 18 5.20 4.79 -6.76
C ASP A 18 4.43 4.27 -5.55
N ILE A 19 3.55 5.14 -5.04
CA ILE A 19 2.70 4.84 -3.90
C ILE A 19 1.88 3.56 -4.11
N TYR A 20 1.59 3.20 -5.36
CA TYR A 20 0.93 1.95 -5.69
C TYR A 20 1.81 0.76 -5.31
N ASP A 21 3.09 0.75 -5.69
CA ASP A 21 4.04 -0.32 -5.37
C ASP A 21 4.31 -0.40 -3.87
N VAL A 22 4.39 0.75 -3.20
CA VAL A 22 4.51 0.82 -1.73
C VAL A 22 3.33 0.15 -1.05
N LEU A 23 2.10 0.46 -1.49
CA LEU A 23 0.89 -0.16 -0.97
C LEU A 23 0.73 -1.63 -1.38
N ASP A 24 1.28 -2.04 -2.53
CA ASP A 24 1.30 -3.44 -2.95
C ASP A 24 2.14 -4.28 -1.99
N ARG A 25 3.35 -3.81 -1.67
CA ARG A 25 4.27 -4.45 -0.71
C ARG A 25 3.73 -4.45 0.71
N TRP A 26 3.21 -3.31 1.17
CA TRP A 26 2.55 -3.20 2.47
C TRP A 26 1.33 -4.12 2.56
N GLY A 27 0.51 -4.19 1.51
CA GLY A 27 -0.65 -5.06 1.48
C GLY A 27 -0.28 -6.54 1.59
N ALA A 28 0.85 -6.95 1.00
CA ALA A 28 1.40 -8.29 1.18
C ALA A 28 1.90 -8.54 2.62
N TRP A 29 2.61 -7.57 3.20
CA TRP A 29 3.08 -7.62 4.60
C TRP A 29 1.92 -7.71 5.59
N ALA A 30 0.89 -6.86 5.44
CA ALA A 30 -0.30 -6.87 6.29
C ALA A 30 -1.06 -8.22 6.19
N ALA A 31 -1.21 -8.75 4.98
CA ALA A 31 -1.88 -10.03 4.75
C ALA A 31 -1.10 -11.24 5.33
N ALA A 32 0.20 -11.10 5.58
CA ALA A 32 1.06 -12.12 6.18
C ALA A 32 0.91 -12.23 7.71
N ASN A 33 -0.05 -11.51 8.31
CA ASN A 33 -0.32 -11.43 9.75
C ASN A 33 0.67 -10.57 10.54
N ASN A 34 1.49 -9.75 9.87
CA ASN A 34 2.44 -8.86 10.53
C ASN A 34 1.78 -7.60 11.11
N SER A 35 0.61 -7.19 10.60
CA SER A 35 -0.12 -6.01 11.11
C SER A 35 -0.89 -6.27 12.42
N GLY A 36 -0.84 -7.48 12.97
CA GLY A 36 -1.60 -7.88 14.18
C GLY A 36 -3.12 -7.94 13.99
N VAL A 37 -3.63 -7.83 12.76
CA VAL A 37 -5.05 -7.91 12.41
C VAL A 37 -5.28 -9.11 11.49
N ASP A 38 -6.23 -9.97 11.85
CA ASP A 38 -6.59 -11.16 11.05
C ASP A 38 -7.36 -10.73 9.79
N TRP A 39 -6.64 -10.51 8.69
CA TRP A 39 -7.22 -10.20 7.38
C TRP A 39 -7.66 -11.43 6.58
N GLN A 40 -7.55 -12.63 7.16
CA GLN A 40 -7.66 -13.91 6.44
C GLN A 40 -9.08 -14.13 5.85
N PRO A 41 -9.21 -14.30 4.53
CA PRO A 41 -10.45 -14.81 3.91
C PRO A 41 -10.55 -16.34 3.99
N ILE A 42 -9.56 -17.03 4.57
CA ILE A 42 -9.46 -18.48 4.62
C ILE A 42 -10.01 -18.95 5.97
N ALA A 43 -11.03 -19.81 5.94
CA ALA A 43 -11.52 -20.48 7.14
C ALA A 43 -10.37 -21.22 7.84
N ALA A 44 -10.23 -21.07 9.16
CA ALA A 44 -9.08 -21.56 9.93
C ALA A 44 -8.70 -23.03 9.64
N GLY A 45 -9.67 -23.88 9.28
CA GLY A 45 -9.45 -25.29 8.92
C GLY A 45 -8.78 -25.56 7.56
N PHE A 46 -8.56 -24.55 6.71
CA PHE A 46 -7.91 -24.69 5.40
C PHE A 46 -6.51 -24.07 5.34
N LYS A 47 -6.02 -23.52 6.46
CA LYS A 47 -4.66 -22.95 6.56
C LYS A 47 -3.63 -24.07 6.37
N GLY A 48 -2.92 -24.06 5.24
CA GLY A 48 -1.85 -25.02 4.91
C GLY A 48 -2.22 -26.12 3.90
N LEU A 49 -3.49 -26.23 3.48
CA LEU A 49 -3.97 -27.26 2.55
C LEU A 49 -4.07 -26.80 1.09
N LEU A 50 -4.15 -25.49 0.83
CA LEU A 50 -4.24 -24.96 -0.53
C LEU A 50 -2.83 -24.69 -1.09
N PRO A 51 -2.54 -25.11 -2.34
CA PRO A 51 -1.30 -24.75 -3.01
C PRO A 51 -1.21 -23.22 -3.06
N TYR A 52 -0.09 -22.73 -2.54
CA TYR A 52 0.13 -21.36 -2.08
C TYR A 52 -0.04 -20.32 -3.21
N GLY A 53 -1.23 -19.75 -3.35
CA GLY A 53 -1.51 -18.71 -4.36
C GLY A 53 -1.06 -17.30 -3.99
N LYS A 54 -0.49 -17.07 -2.79
CA LYS A 54 -0.15 -15.73 -2.28
C LYS A 54 1.29 -15.55 -1.78
N LYS A 55 2.18 -16.54 -1.97
CA LYS A 55 3.56 -16.52 -1.41
C LYS A 55 4.57 -15.64 -2.14
N CYS A 56 4.19 -15.03 -3.27
CA CYS A 56 5.16 -14.38 -4.16
C CYS A 56 5.04 -12.85 -4.27
N ARG A 57 4.15 -12.18 -3.53
CA ARG A 57 4.18 -10.71 -3.49
C ARG A 57 5.35 -10.27 -2.61
N PRO A 58 6.28 -9.43 -3.10
CA PRO A 58 7.33 -8.85 -2.28
C PRO A 58 6.69 -8.12 -1.09
N GLN A 59 7.25 -8.28 0.10
CA GLN A 59 6.81 -7.59 1.31
C GLN A 59 7.77 -6.44 1.61
N CYS A 60 7.26 -5.39 2.24
CA CYS A 60 8.11 -4.41 2.92
C CYS A 60 8.66 -5.02 4.23
N ASP A 61 9.60 -4.32 4.87
CA ASP A 61 10.01 -4.68 6.23
C ASP A 61 8.99 -4.23 7.28
N ASP A 62 9.24 -4.57 8.55
CA ASP A 62 8.32 -4.26 9.65
C ASP A 62 8.27 -2.76 9.96
N ASP A 63 9.38 -2.02 9.82
CA ASP A 63 9.42 -0.59 10.12
C ASP A 63 8.62 0.21 9.07
N GLU A 64 8.85 -0.07 7.79
CA GLU A 64 8.06 0.44 6.67
C GLU A 64 6.58 0.04 6.83
N GLY A 65 6.34 -1.24 7.17
CA GLY A 65 5.00 -1.79 7.37
C GLY A 65 4.20 -1.04 8.44
N ILE A 66 4.81 -0.83 9.61
CA ILE A 66 4.23 -0.10 10.74
C ILE A 66 3.99 1.37 10.39
N MET A 67 4.92 2.00 9.67
CA MET A 67 4.78 3.39 9.24
C MET A 67 3.55 3.57 8.33
N ILE A 68 3.42 2.70 7.32
CA ILE A 68 2.30 2.73 6.37
C ILE A 68 0.99 2.39 7.07
N ASP A 69 0.98 1.40 7.99
CA ASP A 69 -0.18 1.09 8.85
C ASP A 69 -0.68 2.33 9.61
N GLY A 70 0.25 3.13 10.16
CA GLY A 70 -0.07 4.40 10.83
C GLY A 70 -0.76 5.40 9.90
N CYS A 71 -0.32 5.52 8.64
CA CYS A 71 -0.95 6.37 7.63
C CYS A 71 -2.34 5.85 7.22
N VAL A 72 -2.48 4.54 7.03
CA VAL A 72 -3.75 3.88 6.68
C VAL A 72 -4.76 3.99 7.83
N ALA A 73 -4.31 3.88 9.09
CA ALA A 73 -5.15 4.11 10.27
C ALA A 73 -5.66 5.56 10.35
N ARG A 74 -4.86 6.55 9.92
CA ARG A 74 -5.33 7.93 9.78
C ARG A 74 -6.38 8.07 8.68
N LEU A 75 -6.18 7.40 7.53
CA LEU A 75 -7.18 7.39 6.46
C LEU A 75 -8.53 6.86 6.97
N ARG A 76 -8.53 5.76 7.73
CA ARG A 76 -9.74 5.20 8.37
C ARG A 76 -10.51 6.22 9.20
N LYS A 77 -9.81 7.10 9.91
CA LYS A 77 -10.42 8.12 10.79
C LYS A 77 -11.19 9.19 9.99
N TYR A 78 -10.68 9.58 8.83
CA TYR A 78 -11.27 10.68 8.04
C TYR A 78 -12.21 10.20 6.94
N LYS A 79 -11.93 9.01 6.38
CA LYS A 79 -12.49 8.55 5.12
C LYS A 79 -12.58 7.02 5.09
N LEU A 80 -13.66 6.51 5.70
CA LEU A 80 -13.86 5.07 5.88
C LEU A 80 -14.00 4.32 4.54
N GLU A 81 -14.71 4.88 3.56
CA GLU A 81 -14.97 4.21 2.27
C GLU A 81 -13.69 4.03 1.43
N GLU A 82 -12.80 5.03 1.44
CA GLU A 82 -11.47 4.95 0.83
C GLU A 82 -10.54 4.00 1.60
N TYR A 83 -10.61 3.98 2.93
CA TYR A 83 -9.89 2.99 3.72
C TYR A 83 -10.32 1.55 3.36
N GLU A 84 -11.62 1.28 3.30
CA GLU A 84 -12.14 -0.03 2.90
C GLU A 84 -11.71 -0.42 1.48
N LEU A 85 -11.62 0.55 0.57
CA LEU A 85 -11.12 0.35 -0.78
C LEU A 85 -9.64 -0.08 -0.78
N ILE A 86 -8.79 0.58 0.03
CA ILE A 86 -7.37 0.22 0.20
C ILE A 86 -7.23 -1.20 0.74
N ILE A 87 -7.96 -1.55 1.81
CA ILE A 87 -7.90 -2.89 2.40
C ILE A 87 -8.37 -3.95 1.41
N ALA A 88 -9.52 -3.74 0.78
CA ALA A 88 -10.08 -4.69 -0.18
C ALA A 88 -9.12 -4.96 -1.34
N HIS A 89 -8.48 -3.92 -1.86
CA HIS A 89 -7.60 -4.05 -3.00
C HIS A 89 -6.22 -4.61 -2.64
N PHE A 90 -5.50 -3.97 -1.72
CA PHE A 90 -4.09 -4.26 -1.47
C PHE A 90 -3.86 -5.42 -0.50
N VAL A 91 -4.73 -5.60 0.49
CA VAL A 91 -4.59 -6.64 1.53
C VAL A 91 -5.35 -7.90 1.14
N ILE A 92 -6.64 -7.77 0.83
CA ILE A 92 -7.49 -8.93 0.50
C ILE A 92 -7.18 -9.46 -0.92
N GLY A 93 -6.83 -8.55 -1.85
CA GLY A 93 -6.51 -8.88 -3.24
C GLY A 93 -7.74 -8.85 -4.17
N VAL A 94 -8.76 -8.06 -3.85
CA VAL A 94 -9.95 -7.90 -4.71
C VAL A 94 -9.63 -6.96 -5.86
N SER A 95 -9.91 -7.36 -7.10
CA SER A 95 -9.70 -6.49 -8.27
C SER A 95 -10.60 -5.25 -8.23
N LEU A 96 -10.11 -4.11 -8.71
CA LEU A 96 -10.90 -2.87 -8.79
C LEU A 96 -12.21 -3.04 -9.58
N ARG A 97 -12.18 -3.85 -10.64
CA ARG A 97 -13.39 -4.22 -11.42
C ARG A 97 -14.42 -4.95 -10.56
N THR A 98 -13.98 -5.91 -9.74
CA THR A 98 -14.87 -6.63 -8.82
C THR A 98 -15.48 -5.68 -7.79
N ILE A 99 -14.69 -4.74 -7.28
CA ILE A 99 -15.16 -3.71 -6.35
C ILE A 99 -16.20 -2.79 -7.03
N ALA A 100 -15.91 -2.31 -8.24
CA ALA A 100 -16.82 -1.48 -9.03
C ALA A 100 -18.18 -2.17 -9.26
N LYS A 101 -18.14 -3.44 -9.67
CA LYS A 101 -19.36 -4.26 -9.85
C LYS A 101 -20.15 -4.40 -8.55
N LYS A 102 -19.48 -4.61 -7.41
CA LYS A 102 -20.14 -4.75 -6.10
C LYS A 102 -20.75 -3.43 -5.63
N ARG A 103 -20.05 -2.29 -5.84
CA ARG A 103 -20.55 -0.94 -5.54
C ARG A 103 -21.53 -0.39 -6.59
N LYS A 104 -21.78 -1.15 -7.67
CA LYS A 104 -22.64 -0.76 -8.82
C LYS A 104 -22.24 0.59 -9.44
N CYS A 105 -20.94 0.85 -9.53
CA CYS A 105 -20.38 2.06 -10.13
C CYS A 105 -19.39 1.72 -11.26
N SER A 106 -18.90 2.76 -11.94
CA SER A 106 -17.95 2.57 -13.05
C SER A 106 -16.54 2.26 -12.53
N ASP A 107 -15.74 1.53 -13.33
CA ASP A 107 -14.31 1.32 -13.05
C ASP A 107 -13.56 2.65 -12.85
N GLY A 108 -13.96 3.71 -13.59
CA GLY A 108 -13.35 5.04 -13.48
C GLY A 108 -13.63 5.72 -12.15
N THR A 109 -14.79 5.47 -11.54
CA THR A 109 -15.14 5.96 -10.20
C THR A 109 -14.18 5.36 -9.16
N ILE A 110 -14.02 4.04 -9.17
CA ILE A 110 -13.14 3.34 -8.24
C ILE A 110 -11.67 3.79 -8.40
N ARG A 111 -11.20 3.99 -9.64
CA ARG A 111 -9.82 4.48 -9.85
C ARG A 111 -9.58 5.87 -9.29
N LYS A 112 -10.55 6.79 -9.42
CA LYS A 112 -10.46 8.14 -8.84
C LYS A 112 -10.45 8.12 -7.31
N GLU A 113 -11.29 7.29 -6.71
CA GLU A 113 -11.31 7.07 -5.26
C GLU A 113 -9.98 6.48 -4.78
N LEU A 114 -9.48 5.45 -5.48
CA LEU A 114 -8.18 4.84 -5.17
C LEU A 114 -7.05 5.86 -5.26
N GLN A 115 -6.98 6.64 -6.34
CA GLN A 115 -5.97 7.70 -6.50
C GLN A 115 -6.04 8.73 -5.37
N THR A 116 -7.25 9.09 -4.94
CA THR A 116 -7.45 10.01 -3.80
C THR A 116 -6.92 9.41 -2.50
N ALA A 117 -7.22 8.12 -2.25
CA ALA A 117 -6.76 7.39 -1.08
C ALA A 117 -5.23 7.25 -1.04
N MET A 118 -4.63 6.87 -2.18
CA MET A 118 -3.18 6.77 -2.35
C MET A 118 -2.51 8.13 -2.16
N GLY A 119 -3.06 9.20 -2.74
CA GLY A 119 -2.53 10.55 -2.55
C GLY A 119 -2.55 11.01 -1.09
N PHE A 120 -3.60 10.65 -0.33
CA PHE A 120 -3.64 10.92 1.11
C PHE A 120 -2.54 10.17 1.88
N ILE A 121 -2.35 8.88 1.59
CA ILE A 121 -1.32 8.07 2.27
C ILE A 121 0.08 8.57 1.88
N GLY A 122 0.33 8.83 0.60
CA GLY A 122 1.58 9.43 0.11
C GLY A 122 1.88 10.76 0.79
N GLY A 123 0.88 11.64 0.91
CA GLY A 123 1.03 12.89 1.65
C GLY A 123 1.33 12.69 3.14
N CYS A 124 0.73 11.68 3.78
CA CYS A 124 1.08 11.33 5.17
C CYS A 124 2.53 10.87 5.30
N LEU A 125 3.00 10.03 4.37
CA LEU A 125 4.38 9.53 4.35
C LEU A 125 5.37 10.67 4.13
N SER A 126 5.13 11.56 3.17
CA SER A 126 5.99 12.73 2.93
C SER A 126 6.09 13.65 4.17
N MET A 127 5.00 13.83 4.92
CA MET A 127 5.05 14.63 6.15
C MET A 127 5.80 13.94 7.31
N LEU A 128 5.82 12.61 7.34
CA LEU A 128 6.58 11.87 8.34
C LEU A 128 8.08 11.92 8.02
N ASP A 129 8.43 11.81 6.74
CA ASP A 129 9.82 11.88 6.27
C ASP A 129 10.46 13.24 6.56
N VAL A 130 9.71 14.33 6.34
CA VAL A 130 10.12 15.70 6.72
C VAL A 130 10.35 15.83 8.23
N LYS A 131 9.62 15.09 9.06
CA LYS A 131 9.85 15.10 10.52
C LYS A 131 11.09 14.34 10.94
N SER A 132 11.48 13.27 10.23
CA SER A 132 12.74 12.59 10.49
C SER A 132 13.94 13.48 10.15
N GLU A 133 13.89 14.23 9.04
CA GLU A 133 14.99 15.13 8.64
C GLU A 133 15.16 16.35 9.55
N MET A 134 14.08 16.82 10.19
CA MET A 134 14.13 17.98 11.12
C MET A 134 14.57 17.61 12.55
N ASN A 135 14.83 16.35 12.86
CA ASN A 135 15.40 15.92 14.14
C ASN A 135 16.92 15.74 14.04
N ILE A 136 17.63 16.80 13.62
CA ILE A 136 19.10 16.93 13.70
C ILE A 136 19.46 17.80 14.89
#